data_AF-A0A377B0X1-F1
#
_entry.id   AF-A0A377B0X1-F1
#
_cell.length_a   1.000
_cell.length_b   1.000
_cell.length_c   1.000
_cell.angle_alpha   90.00
_cell.angle_beta   90.00
_cell.angle_gamma   90.00
#
_symmetry.space_group_name_H-M   'P 1'
#
loop_
_entity.id
_entity.type
_entity.pdbx_description
1 polymer ?
#
loop_
_entity_poly.entity_id
_entity_poly.type
_entity_poly.pdbx_seq_one_letter_code
_entity_poly.pdbx_strand_id
1 'polypeptide(L)'
;MEKLRVGIVFGGKSAEHEVSLQSAKNIVDAIDKSRFDVVLLGIDKQGQWHVSDASNYLLNADDPAHIALRPSATSLAQVPGKHEHQLIDAQNGQPLPTVDVIFPIVHGTLGEDGSLQGMLRVANLPFVGSDVLASAACMDKDVTKRLLRDAAEHWRHLLP
;
A
#
# COMPACT_ATOMS: atom_id res chain seq x y z
N MET A 1 24.42 -7.10 -9.20
CA MET A 1 23.77 -5.87 -8.68
C MET A 1 22.86 -6.32 -7.56
N GLU A 2 22.85 -5.63 -6.43
CA GLU A 2 21.94 -5.95 -5.33
C GLU A 2 20.50 -5.62 -5.74
N LYS A 3 19.55 -6.51 -5.43
CA LYS A 3 18.14 -6.32 -5.79
C LYS A 3 17.49 -5.37 -4.80
N LEU A 4 16.58 -4.53 -5.30
CA LEU A 4 15.76 -3.69 -4.43
C LEU A 4 14.62 -4.50 -3.81
N ARG A 5 14.38 -4.30 -2.53
CA ARG A 5 13.29 -4.91 -1.79
C ARG A 5 12.03 -4.06 -1.91
N VAL A 6 11.01 -4.61 -2.56
CA VAL A 6 9.71 -3.97 -2.78
C VAL A 6 8.70 -4.55 -1.79
N GLY A 7 8.20 -3.71 -0.89
CA GLY A 7 7.12 -4.07 0.04
C GLY A 7 5.77 -3.81 -0.62
N ILE A 8 5.05 -4.86 -0.99
CA ILE A 8 3.69 -4.73 -1.53
C ILE A 8 2.72 -4.71 -0.36
N VAL A 9 1.98 -3.61 -0.21
CA VAL A 9 0.96 -3.45 0.84
C VAL A 9 -0.42 -3.63 0.23
N PHE A 10 -1.18 -4.61 0.71
CA PHE A 10 -2.45 -5.04 0.07
C PHE A 10 -3.47 -5.55 1.10
N GLY A 11 -4.70 -5.79 0.65
CA GLY A 11 -5.86 -6.12 1.48
C GLY A 11 -6.52 -4.86 2.05
N GLY A 12 -6.65 -4.80 3.38
CA GLY A 12 -7.15 -3.64 4.12
C GLY A 12 -8.60 -3.74 4.56
N LYS A 13 -8.98 -2.84 5.48
CA LYS A 13 -10.36 -2.71 5.97
C LYS A 13 -11.20 -1.89 4.99
N SER A 14 -11.56 -2.50 3.87
CA SER A 14 -12.33 -1.90 2.78
C SER A 14 -13.29 -2.92 2.16
N ALA A 15 -14.35 -2.42 1.51
CA ALA A 15 -15.21 -3.25 0.66
C ALA A 15 -14.46 -3.80 -0.57
N GLU A 16 -13.32 -3.20 -0.92
CA GLU A 16 -12.47 -3.57 -2.05
C GLU A 16 -11.27 -4.44 -1.63
N HIS A 17 -11.36 -5.08 -0.44
CA HIS A 17 -10.31 -5.95 0.08
C HIS A 17 -9.89 -7.04 -0.92
N GLU A 18 -10.85 -7.78 -1.47
CA GLU A 18 -10.60 -8.85 -2.44
C GLU A 18 -9.99 -8.34 -3.76
N VAL A 19 -10.40 -7.15 -4.20
CA VAL A 19 -9.82 -6.48 -5.39
C VAL A 19 -8.35 -6.15 -5.15
N SER A 20 -8.01 -5.69 -3.94
CA SER A 20 -6.63 -5.47 -3.52
C SER A 20 -5.80 -6.76 -3.51
N LEU A 21 -6.36 -7.87 -3.01
CA LEU A 21 -5.69 -9.18 -3.03
C LEU A 21 -5.36 -9.65 -4.45
N GLN A 22 -6.32 -9.53 -5.37
CA GLN A 22 -6.12 -9.90 -6.77
C GLN A 22 -5.07 -9.01 -7.45
N SER A 23 -5.09 -7.71 -7.15
CA SER A 23 -4.12 -6.75 -7.69
C SER A 23 -2.71 -7.06 -7.20
N ALA A 24 -2.55 -7.38 -5.91
CA ALA A 24 -1.29 -7.81 -5.34
C ALA A 24 -0.77 -9.09 -6.01
N LYS A 25 -1.64 -10.09 -6.24
CA LYS A 25 -1.28 -11.30 -6.98
C LYS A 25 -0.71 -10.99 -8.36
N ASN A 26 -1.41 -10.15 -9.12
CA ASN A 26 -0.97 -9.78 -10.46
C ASN A 26 0.39 -9.03 -10.44
N ILE A 27 0.62 -8.15 -9.46
CA ILE A 27 1.91 -7.46 -9.30
C ILE A 27 3.03 -8.45 -8.96
N VAL A 28 2.77 -9.38 -8.02
CA VAL A 28 3.74 -10.40 -7.61
C VAL A 28 4.13 -11.29 -8.79
N ASP A 29 3.16 -11.66 -9.63
CA ASP A 29 3.37 -12.51 -10.81
C ASP A 29 4.15 -11.77 -11.91
N ALA A 30 3.92 -10.46 -12.08
CA ALA A 30 4.49 -9.66 -13.18
C ALA A 30 5.82 -8.96 -12.87
N ILE A 31 6.16 -8.74 -11.59
CA ILE A 31 7.35 -7.96 -11.21
C ILE A 31 8.65 -8.67 -11.60
N ASP A 32 9.61 -7.90 -12.13
CA ASP A 32 10.92 -8.40 -12.57
C ASP A 32 11.76 -8.93 -11.39
N LYS A 33 11.73 -10.25 -11.20
CA LYS A 33 12.46 -10.96 -10.14
C LYS A 33 13.98 -10.91 -10.28
N SER A 34 14.52 -10.47 -11.42
CA SER A 34 15.96 -10.25 -11.58
C SER A 34 16.42 -8.96 -10.91
N ARG A 35 15.51 -7.99 -10.75
CA ARG A 35 15.78 -6.65 -10.18
C ARG A 35 15.20 -6.46 -8.78
N PHE A 36 14.11 -7.15 -8.46
CA PHE A 36 13.34 -6.91 -7.25
C PHE A 36 13.13 -8.18 -6.43
N ASP A 37 13.29 -8.06 -5.12
CA ASP A 37 12.82 -9.03 -4.14
C ASP A 37 11.54 -8.50 -3.48
N VAL A 38 10.53 -9.34 -3.34
CA VAL A 38 9.21 -8.91 -2.85
C VAL A 38 9.02 -9.28 -1.39
N VAL A 39 8.55 -8.33 -0.60
CA VAL A 39 7.99 -8.57 0.74
C VAL A 39 6.50 -8.30 0.71
N LEU A 40 5.71 -9.26 1.16
CA LEU A 40 4.25 -9.16 1.16
C LEU A 40 3.78 -8.67 2.53
N LEU A 41 3.17 -7.49 2.53
CA LEU A 41 2.64 -6.79 3.70
C LEU A 41 1.10 -6.79 3.60
N GLY A 42 0.49 -7.89 4.02
CA GLY A 42 -0.97 -8.06 3.97
C GLY A 42 -1.65 -7.36 5.14
N ILE A 43 -2.71 -6.61 4.86
CA ILE A 43 -3.58 -6.02 5.88
C ILE A 43 -4.88 -6.83 5.92
N ASP A 44 -5.24 -7.39 7.07
CA ASP A 44 -6.48 -8.13 7.22
C ASP A 44 -7.72 -7.21 7.21
N LYS A 45 -8.92 -7.82 7.28
CA LYS A 45 -10.19 -7.06 7.33
C LYS A 45 -10.40 -6.32 8.65
N GLN A 46 -9.59 -6.60 9.68
CA GLN A 46 -9.59 -5.91 10.95
C GLN A 46 -8.64 -4.70 10.93
N GLY A 47 -7.78 -4.58 9.91
CA GLY A 47 -6.79 -3.52 9.73
C GLY A 47 -5.41 -3.86 10.29
N GLN A 48 -5.18 -5.10 10.74
CA GLN A 48 -3.87 -5.54 11.24
C GLN A 48 -2.94 -5.90 10.09
N TRP A 49 -1.69 -5.47 10.21
CA TRP A 49 -0.65 -5.72 9.22
C TRP A 49 0.09 -7.00 9.54
N HIS A 50 0.44 -7.76 8.50
CA HIS A 50 1.13 -9.03 8.60
C HIS A 50 2.21 -9.14 7.53
N VAL A 51 3.31 -9.84 7.85
CA VAL A 51 4.15 -10.41 6.80
C VAL A 51 3.56 -11.72 6.33
N SER A 52 3.44 -11.87 5.02
CA SER A 52 2.98 -13.10 4.39
C SER A 52 4.11 -13.80 3.63
N ASP A 53 4.06 -15.13 3.62
CA ASP A 53 4.95 -15.95 2.79
C ASP A 53 4.51 -15.86 1.32
N ALA A 54 5.44 -15.50 0.44
CA ALA A 54 5.18 -15.36 -0.99
C ALA A 54 4.66 -16.64 -1.66
N SER A 55 4.98 -17.82 -1.11
CA SER A 55 4.49 -19.11 -1.63
C SER A 55 3.04 -19.41 -1.24
N ASN A 56 2.49 -18.74 -0.22
CA ASN A 56 1.22 -19.17 0.39
C ASN A 56 0.43 -18.05 1.08
N TYR A 57 0.45 -16.82 0.57
CA TYR A 57 -0.22 -15.67 1.19
C TYR A 57 -1.73 -15.57 0.93
N LEU A 58 -2.26 -16.31 -0.05
CA LEU A 58 -3.69 -16.31 -0.41
C LEU A 58 -4.32 -17.68 -0.19
N LEU A 59 -5.59 -17.65 0.21
CA LEU A 59 -6.53 -18.76 0.14
C LEU A 59 -7.38 -18.60 -1.12
N ASN A 60 -7.67 -19.70 -1.82
CA ASN A 60 -8.50 -19.72 -3.03
C ASN A 60 -8.04 -18.70 -4.09
N ALA A 61 -6.74 -18.62 -4.34
CA ALA A 61 -6.13 -17.59 -5.19
C ALA A 61 -6.65 -17.56 -6.65
N ASP A 62 -7.25 -18.66 -7.10
CA ASP A 62 -7.83 -18.81 -8.44
C ASP A 62 -9.36 -18.60 -8.48
N ASP A 63 -10.01 -18.37 -7.33
CA ASP A 63 -11.44 -18.08 -7.21
C ASP A 63 -11.67 -16.65 -6.70
N PRO A 64 -11.97 -15.69 -7.60
CA PRO A 64 -12.16 -14.29 -7.23
C PRO A 64 -13.28 -14.06 -6.20
N ALA A 65 -14.28 -14.94 -6.11
CA ALA A 65 -15.40 -14.77 -5.18
C ALA A 65 -15.06 -15.21 -3.75
N HIS A 66 -14.06 -16.08 -3.60
CA HIS A 66 -13.67 -16.67 -2.31
C HIS A 66 -12.20 -16.45 -1.95
N ILE A 67 -11.48 -15.61 -2.72
CA ILE A 67 -10.12 -15.20 -2.44
C ILE A 67 -10.06 -14.56 -1.05
N ALA A 68 -9.08 -14.98 -0.25
CA ALA A 68 -8.88 -14.42 1.08
C ALA A 68 -7.40 -14.34 1.44
N LEU A 69 -7.04 -13.37 2.27
CA LEU A 69 -5.70 -13.31 2.85
C LEU A 69 -5.53 -14.50 3.81
N ARG A 70 -4.43 -15.25 3.67
CA ARG A 70 -4.11 -16.30 4.63
C ARG A 70 -3.68 -15.65 5.96
N PRO A 71 -4.23 -16.09 7.11
CA PRO A 71 -3.78 -15.62 8.41
C PRO A 71 -2.28 -15.86 8.62
N SER A 72 -1.59 -14.88 9.19
CA SER A 72 -0.16 -14.98 9.53
C SER A 72 0.03 -14.79 11.03
N ALA A 73 1.01 -15.49 11.60
CA ALA A 73 1.37 -15.36 13.01
C ALA A 73 2.10 -14.05 13.31
N THR A 74 2.81 -13.49 12.33
CA THR A 74 3.61 -12.27 12.50
C THR A 74 2.78 -11.05 12.16
N SER A 75 2.36 -10.33 13.19
CA SER A 75 1.79 -8.98 13.04
C SER A 75 2.90 -7.93 13.03
N LEU A 76 2.66 -6.81 12.36
CA LEU A 76 3.66 -5.76 12.17
C LEU A 76 3.32 -4.49 12.93
N ALA A 77 4.36 -3.82 13.40
CA ALA A 77 4.32 -2.44 13.87
C ALA A 77 5.33 -1.60 13.08
N GLN A 78 5.08 -0.28 13.04
CA GLN A 78 5.97 0.69 12.43
C GLN A 78 6.75 1.45 13.52
N VAL A 79 8.00 1.79 13.23
CA VAL A 79 8.83 2.66 14.07
C VAL A 79 9.05 4.01 13.37
N PRO A 80 8.35 5.08 13.79
CA PRO A 80 8.52 6.43 13.26
C PRO A 80 9.96 6.95 13.31
N GLY A 81 10.37 7.72 12.30
CA GLY A 81 11.65 8.44 12.26
C GLY A 81 12.88 7.59 11.94
N LYS A 82 12.77 6.25 11.88
CA LYS A 82 13.85 5.40 11.38
C LYS A 82 14.02 5.52 9.87
N HIS A 83 15.23 5.25 9.38
CA HIS A 83 15.55 5.15 7.95
C HIS A 83 15.83 3.70 7.49
N GLU A 84 16.05 2.80 8.45
CA GLU A 84 16.24 1.37 8.22
C GLU A 84 15.43 0.61 9.28
N HIS A 85 15.01 -0.62 8.96
CA HIS A 85 14.24 -1.48 9.88
C HIS A 85 13.01 -0.78 10.48
N GLN A 86 12.26 -0.07 9.63
CA GLN A 86 11.09 0.71 10.05
C GLN A 86 9.87 -0.16 10.36
N LEU A 87 9.85 -1.40 9.86
CA LEU A 87 8.82 -2.41 10.17
C LEU A 87 9.42 -3.45 11.11
N ILE A 88 8.67 -3.77 12.17
CA ILE A 88 9.07 -4.73 13.20
C ILE A 88 7.92 -5.72 13.45
N ASP A 89 8.25 -6.90 13.94
CA ASP A 89 7.28 -7.80 14.54
C ASP A 89 6.69 -7.13 15.79
N ALA A 90 5.36 -6.97 15.82
CA ALA A 90 4.66 -6.26 16.88
C ALA A 90 4.67 -7.02 18.22
N GLN A 91 4.93 -8.34 18.23
CA GLN A 91 4.91 -9.16 19.44
C GLN A 91 6.23 -9.12 20.20
N ASN A 92 7.36 -9.09 19.48
CA ASN A 92 8.69 -9.27 20.06
C ASN A 92 9.68 -8.14 19.70
N GLY A 93 9.27 -7.19 18.84
CA GLY A 93 10.10 -6.05 18.43
C GLY A 93 11.22 -6.40 17.45
N GLN A 94 11.28 -7.63 16.94
CA GLN A 94 12.30 -8.05 15.99
C GLN A 94 12.16 -7.26 14.68
N PRO A 95 13.25 -6.65 14.17
CA PRO A 95 13.19 -5.89 12.94
C PRO A 95 13.04 -6.80 11.73
N LEU A 96 12.22 -6.37 10.78
CA LEU A 96 12.23 -6.96 9.45
C LEU A 96 13.40 -6.37 8.63
N PRO A 97 13.86 -7.07 7.58
CA PRO A 97 14.77 -6.47 6.61
C PRO A 97 14.22 -5.17 6.05
N THR A 98 15.07 -4.14 5.93
CA THR A 98 14.68 -2.84 5.38
C THR A 98 14.08 -3.01 3.99
N VAL A 99 12.94 -2.35 3.76
CA VAL A 99 12.26 -2.27 2.47
C VAL A 99 12.68 -0.98 1.79
N ASP A 100 13.10 -1.06 0.53
CA ASP A 100 13.62 0.09 -0.21
C ASP A 100 12.50 0.95 -0.81
N VAL A 101 11.37 0.32 -1.15
CA VAL A 101 10.18 1.02 -1.66
C VAL A 101 8.91 0.25 -1.34
N ILE A 102 7.86 0.99 -1.01
CA ILE A 102 6.52 0.47 -0.78
C ILE A 102 5.69 0.63 -2.05
N PHE A 103 5.02 -0.44 -2.46
CA PHE A 103 3.98 -0.41 -3.49
C PHE A 103 2.62 -0.57 -2.79
N PRO A 104 1.92 0.53 -2.46
CA PRO A 104 0.60 0.45 -1.86
C PRO A 104 -0.44 0.11 -2.92
N ILE A 105 -1.22 -0.95 -2.67
CA ILE A 105 -2.38 -1.33 -3.48
C ILE A 105 -3.60 -1.60 -2.60
N VAL A 106 -3.72 -0.86 -1.49
CA VAL A 106 -4.87 -0.92 -0.57
C VAL A 106 -5.94 0.02 -1.10
N HIS A 107 -7.10 -0.53 -1.47
CA HIS A 107 -8.24 0.26 -1.95
C HIS A 107 -9.10 0.78 -0.80
N GLY A 108 -9.82 1.87 -1.06
CA GLY A 108 -10.75 2.48 -0.12
C GLY A 108 -10.08 3.39 0.88
N THR A 109 -10.84 3.77 1.92
CA THR A 109 -10.58 4.93 2.79
C THR A 109 -9.12 5.06 3.18
N LEU A 110 -8.57 4.18 4.03
CA LEU A 110 -7.23 4.39 4.61
C LEU A 110 -6.08 4.22 3.61
N GLY A 111 -6.30 3.54 2.48
CA GLY A 111 -5.26 3.29 1.48
C GLY A 111 -5.11 4.42 0.46
N GLU A 112 -6.21 5.14 0.17
CA GLU A 112 -6.30 6.10 -0.93
C GLU A 112 -6.57 7.54 -0.46
N ASP A 113 -6.94 7.76 0.81
CA ASP A 113 -7.28 9.09 1.37
C ASP A 113 -6.08 9.88 1.92
N GLY A 114 -4.85 9.39 1.75
CA GLY A 114 -3.65 10.02 2.31
C GLY A 114 -3.20 9.47 3.67
N SER A 115 -4.02 8.66 4.35
CA SER A 115 -3.68 8.10 5.67
C SER A 115 -2.45 7.18 5.61
N LEU A 116 -2.49 6.18 4.72
CA LEU A 116 -1.37 5.27 4.49
C LEU A 116 -0.12 6.04 4.03
N GLN A 117 -0.27 7.00 3.13
CA GLN A 117 0.84 7.81 2.62
C GLN A 117 1.50 8.60 3.75
N GLY A 118 0.70 9.16 4.67
CA GLY A 118 1.21 9.88 5.84
C GLY A 118 1.99 8.97 6.77
N MET A 119 1.46 7.77 7.02
CA MET A 119 2.15 6.73 7.80
C MET A 119 3.50 6.37 7.17
N LEU A 120 3.55 6.09 5.87
CA LEU A 120 4.78 5.74 5.16
C LEU A 120 5.81 6.89 5.19
N ARG A 121 5.35 8.13 5.01
CA ARG A 121 6.20 9.32 5.10
C ARG A 121 6.85 9.47 6.48
N VAL A 122 6.11 9.22 7.56
CA VAL A 122 6.64 9.25 8.93
C VAL A 122 7.70 8.16 9.18
N ALA A 123 7.63 7.03 8.46
CA ALA A 123 8.68 5.99 8.47
C ALA A 123 9.83 6.25 7.49
N ASN A 124 9.86 7.40 6.80
CA ASN A 124 10.84 7.66 5.74
C ASN A 124 10.87 6.53 4.68
N LEU A 125 9.74 5.86 4.42
CA LEU A 125 9.65 4.81 3.42
C LEU A 125 9.26 5.43 2.07
N PRO A 126 10.11 5.32 1.03
CA PRO A 126 9.71 5.68 -0.33
C PRO A 126 8.49 4.85 -0.74
N PHE A 127 7.53 5.45 -1.46
CA PHE A 127 6.35 4.74 -1.92
C PHE A 127 5.89 5.17 -3.32
N VAL A 128 5.24 4.24 -4.00
CA VAL A 128 4.63 4.46 -5.32
C VAL A 128 3.29 5.19 -5.18
N GLY A 129 3.01 6.13 -6.09
CA GLY A 129 1.71 6.79 -6.22
C GLY A 129 1.70 8.25 -5.73
N SER A 130 0.49 8.78 -5.57
CA SER A 130 0.25 10.14 -5.08
C SER A 130 0.65 10.27 -3.61
N ASP A 131 1.17 11.45 -3.26
CA ASP A 131 1.51 11.79 -1.88
C ASP A 131 0.29 12.25 -1.06
N VAL A 132 0.45 12.46 0.25
CA VAL A 132 -0.62 12.73 1.23
C VAL A 132 -1.67 13.73 0.73
N LEU A 133 -1.24 14.91 0.28
CA LEU A 133 -2.15 15.98 -0.14
C LEU A 133 -2.96 15.59 -1.38
N ALA A 134 -2.29 15.01 -2.39
CA ALA A 134 -2.95 14.63 -3.63
C ALA A 134 -3.93 13.48 -3.41
N SER A 135 -3.54 12.46 -2.64
CA SER A 135 -4.41 11.35 -2.26
C SER A 135 -5.65 11.84 -1.50
N ALA A 136 -5.47 12.64 -0.45
CA ALA A 136 -6.58 13.20 0.32
C ALA A 136 -7.50 14.09 -0.53
N ALA A 137 -6.94 14.98 -1.33
CA ALA A 137 -7.71 15.89 -2.17
C ALA A 137 -8.53 15.13 -3.23
N CYS A 138 -7.95 14.09 -3.85
CA CYS A 138 -8.61 13.28 -4.87
C CYS A 138 -9.69 12.33 -4.30
N MET A 139 -9.56 11.92 -3.05
CA MET A 139 -10.56 11.07 -2.40
C MET A 139 -11.80 11.86 -1.93
N ASP A 140 -11.62 13.14 -1.55
CA ASP A 140 -12.74 14.03 -1.25
C ASP A 140 -13.33 14.63 -2.54
N LYS A 141 -14.55 14.19 -2.88
CA LYS A 141 -15.27 14.62 -4.09
C LYS A 141 -15.63 16.11 -4.08
N ASP A 142 -15.87 16.74 -2.93
CA ASP A 142 -16.13 18.18 -2.86
C ASP A 142 -14.84 18.95 -3.15
N VAL A 143 -13.77 18.62 -2.43
CA VAL A 143 -12.47 19.28 -2.58
C VAL A 143 -11.94 19.12 -4.01
N THR A 144 -11.96 17.90 -4.56
CA THR A 144 -11.59 17.64 -5.96
C THR A 144 -12.33 18.56 -6.92
N LYS A 145 -13.67 18.63 -6.81
CA LYS A 145 -14.49 19.43 -7.74
C LYS A 145 -14.22 20.92 -7.61
N ARG A 146 -13.94 21.41 -6.41
CA ARG A 146 -13.59 22.81 -6.17
C ARG A 146 -12.25 23.16 -6.79
N LEU A 147 -11.23 22.31 -6.61
CA LEU A 147 -9.91 22.49 -7.22
C LEU A 147 -9.99 22.44 -8.75
N LEU A 148 -10.74 21.48 -9.31
CA LEU A 148 -10.94 21.39 -10.76
C LEU A 148 -11.71 22.58 -11.32
N ARG A 149 -12.73 23.08 -10.61
CA ARG A 149 -13.48 24.27 -11.02
C ARG A 149 -12.57 25.50 -11.07
N ASP A 150 -11.79 25.74 -10.02
CA ASP A 150 -10.87 26.87 -9.95
C ASP A 150 -9.83 26.83 -11.09
N ALA A 151 -9.23 25.66 -11.32
CA ALA A 151 -8.30 25.46 -12.44
C ALA A 151 -8.98 25.66 -13.81
N ALA A 152 -10.23 25.21 -13.98
CA ALA A 152 -10.97 25.38 -15.23
C ALA A 152 -11.36 26.84 -15.50
N GLU A 153 -11.75 27.59 -14.46
CA GLU A 153 -11.98 29.03 -14.54
C GLU A 153 -10.70 29.77 -14.94
N HIS A 154 -9.56 29.41 -14.35
CA HIS A 154 -8.26 29.95 -14.74
C HIS A 154 -7.92 29.69 -16.22
N TRP A 155 -8.17 28.48 -16.71
CA TRP A 155 -7.90 28.11 -18.12
C TRP A 155 -8.79 28.87 -19.11
N ARG A 156 -10.04 29.19 -18.75
CA ARG A 156 -10.93 30.00 -19.60
C ARG A 156 -10.42 31.42 -19.83
N HIS A 157 -9.62 31.96 -18.92
CA HIS A 157 -9.00 33.28 -19.06
C HIS A 157 -7.67 33.26 -19.81
N LEU A 158 -7.12 32.06 -20.08
CA LEU A 158 -5.84 31.86 -20.78
C LEU A 158 -6.02 31.40 -22.24
N LEU A 159 -7.21 30.93 -22.62
CA LEU A 159 -7.55 30.66 -24.01
C LEU A 159 -8.06 31.95 -24.68
N PRO A 160 -7.53 32.32 -25.86
CA PRO A 160 -7.95 33.51 -26.61
C PRO A 160 -9.40 33.46 -27.11
#